data_AF-A0A177JYE4-F1
#
_entry.id   AF-A0A177JYE4-F1
#
_cell.length_a   1.000
_cell.length_b   1.000
_cell.length_c   1.000
_cell.angle_alpha   90.00
_cell.angle_beta   90.00
_cell.angle_gamma   90.00
#
_symmetry.space_group_name_H-M   'P 1'
#
loop_
_entity.id
_entity.type
_entity.pdbx_description
1 polymer ?
#
loop_
_entity_poly.entity_id
_entity_poly.type
_entity_poly.pdbx_seq_one_letter_code
_entity_poly.pdbx_strand_id
1 'polypeptide(L)' 'MAAPYVARFTRLHPQLWAPYSITAYPHGFHGWPEGLADPVWIPTARVITNRGACKLDLGDCPSLDEAIDACWRHFASLS' A
#
# COMPACT_ATOMS: atom_id res chain seq x y z
N MET A 1 21.67 -7.08 8.56
CA MET A 1 21.18 -5.72 8.86
C MET A 1 19.77 -5.61 8.32
N ALA A 2 18.75 -5.48 9.17
CA ALA A 2 17.39 -5.21 8.71
C ALA A 2 17.33 -3.75 8.23
N ALA A 3 16.99 -3.53 6.97
CA ALA A 3 16.76 -2.19 6.46
C ALA A 3 15.63 -1.54 7.27
N PRO A 4 15.81 -0.34 7.84
CA PRO A 4 14.77 0.31 8.62
C PRO A 4 13.58 0.61 7.71
N TYR A 5 12.47 -0.09 7.95
CA TYR A 5 11.19 0.22 7.31
C TYR A 5 10.81 1.67 7.67
N VAL A 6 10.88 2.58 6.70
CA VAL A 6 10.41 3.95 6.90
C VAL A 6 8.90 3.95 6.71
N ALA A 7 8.17 3.78 7.80
CA ALA A 7 6.73 4.06 7.85
C ALA A 7 6.53 5.58 7.68
N ARG A 8 6.53 6.08 6.44
CA ARG A 8 6.05 7.43 6.18
C ARG A 8 4.54 7.42 6.38
N PHE A 9 4.07 8.12 7.41
CA PHE A 9 2.66 8.51 7.51
C PHE A 9 2.36 9.40 6.31
N THR A 10 1.96 8.80 5.20
CA THR A 10 1.41 9.51 4.06
C THR A 10 0.23 10.32 4.58
N ARG A 11 0.10 11.59 4.16
CA ARG A 11 -1.03 12.45 4.52
C ARG A 11 -2.30 11.95 3.82
N LEU A 12 -2.70 10.72 4.11
CA LEU A 12 -3.93 10.13 3.65
C LEU A 12 -5.09 10.95 4.19
N HIS A 13 -6.10 11.15 3.34
CA HIS A 13 -7.34 11.80 3.75
C HIS A 13 -7.96 11.04 4.93
N PRO A 14 -8.60 11.72 5.91
CA PRO A 14 -9.15 11.07 7.10
C PRO A 14 -10.10 9.88 6.81
N GLN A 15 -10.83 9.91 5.69
CA GLN A 15 -11.69 8.80 5.26
C GLN A 15 -10.91 7.53 4.88
N LEU A 16 -9.66 7.66 4.43
CA LEU A 16 -8.79 6.53 4.12
C LEU A 16 -7.96 6.06 5.33
N TRP A 17 -7.90 6.85 6.40
CA TRP A 17 -6.92 6.64 7.47
C TRP A 17 -7.21 5.41 8.35
N ALA A 18 -8.47 5.03 8.49
CA ALA A 18 -8.88 3.91 9.35
C ALA A 18 -8.77 2.53 8.69
N PRO A 19 -9.19 2.34 7.41
CA PRO A 19 -9.10 1.03 6.77
C PRO A 19 -7.88 0.85 5.87
N TYR A 20 -7.08 1.87 5.54
CA TYR A 20 -6.01 1.71 4.55
C TYR A 20 -4.60 1.96 5.09
N SER A 21 -3.62 1.28 4.52
CA SER A 21 -2.19 1.51 4.75
C SER A 21 -1.39 1.33 3.47
N ILE A 22 -0.33 2.12 3.29
CA ILE A 22 0.56 2.02 2.13
C ILE A 22 1.97 1.65 2.62
N THR A 23 2.52 0.57 2.09
CA THR A 23 3.90 0.13 2.33
C THR A 23 4.77 0.60 1.17
N ALA A 24 5.95 1.15 1.43
CA ALA A 24 6.82 1.68 0.37
C ALA A 24 8.16 0.96 0.30
N TYR A 25 8.54 0.54 -0.91
CA TYR A 25 9.85 0.02 -1.28
C TYR A 25 10.45 0.95 -2.35
N PRO A 26 10.96 2.14 -1.96
CA PRO A 26 11.35 3.20 -2.90
C PRO A 26 12.55 2.87 -3.79
N HIS A 27 13.23 1.74 -3.52
CA HIS A 27 14.37 1.24 -4.30
C HIS A 27 14.16 -0.24 -4.67
N GLY A 28 12.90 -0.68 -4.76
CA GLY A 28 12.52 -2.07 -4.95
C GLY A 28 13.06 -3.01 -3.88
N PHE A 29 13.12 -4.30 -4.19
CA PHE A 29 13.75 -5.30 -3.32
C PHE A 29 15.24 -5.43 -3.64
N HIS A 30 16.09 -5.20 -2.63
CA HIS A 30 17.54 -5.34 -2.78
C HIS A 30 17.93 -6.73 -3.31
N GLY A 31 18.64 -6.78 -4.44
CA GLY A 31 19.13 -8.02 -5.06
C GLY A 31 18.25 -8.58 -6.19
N TRP A 32 17.15 -7.92 -6.55
CA TRP A 32 16.38 -8.25 -7.75
C TRP A 32 17.03 -7.66 -9.02
N PRO A 33 16.80 -8.26 -10.21
CA PRO A 33 17.20 -7.67 -11.50
C PRO A 33 16.70 -6.23 -11.63
N GLU A 34 17.44 -5.38 -12.34
CA GLU A 34 17.22 -3.91 -12.37
C GLU A 34 15.76 -3.53 -12.72
N GLY A 35 15.14 -4.18 -13.70
CA GLY A 35 13.73 -3.96 -14.07
C GLY A 35 12.67 -4.58 -13.14
N LEU A 36 13.09 -5.23 -12.06
CA LEU A 36 12.23 -5.70 -10.97
C LEU A 36 12.57 -5.00 -9.64
N ALA A 37 13.65 -4.20 -9.61
CA ALA A 37 14.04 -3.38 -8.48
C ALA A 37 13.44 -1.96 -8.53
N ASP A 38 12.47 -1.75 -9.42
CA ASP A 38 11.73 -0.49 -9.50
C ASP A 38 11.02 -0.18 -8.17
N PRO A 39 10.76 1.11 -7.87
CA PRO A 39 10.00 1.51 -6.69
C PRO A 39 8.62 0.83 -6.67
N VAL A 40 8.29 0.17 -5.55
CA VAL A 40 6.98 -0.47 -5.36
C VAL A 40 6.26 0.14 -4.15
N TRP A 41 5.03 0.58 -4.37
CA TRP A 41 4.11 1.05 -3.33
C TRP A 41 2.95 0.06 -3.24
N ILE A 42 2.74 -0.51 -2.05
CA ILE A 42 1.72 -1.53 -1.82
C ILE A 42 0.61 -0.94 -0.94
N PRO A 43 -0.48 -0.41 -1.54
CA PRO A 43 -1.71 -0.07 -0.84
C PRO A 43 -2.42 -1.33 -0.34
N THR A 44 -2.88 -1.29 0.91
CA THR A 44 -3.58 -2.39 1.56
C THR A 44 -4.83 -1.88 2.26
N ALA A 45 -5.92 -2.64 2.17
CA ALA A 45 -7.17 -2.39 2.87
C ALA A 45 -7.34 -3.39 4.02
N ARG A 46 -7.83 -2.92 5.16
CA ARG A 46 -8.22 -3.75 6.30
C ARG A 46 -9.71 -4.02 6.19
N VAL A 47 -10.04 -5.29 5.97
CA VAL A 47 -11.42 -5.76 5.79
C VAL A 47 -11.80 -6.66 6.97
N ILE A 48 -13.00 -6.48 7.52
CA ILE A 48 -13.54 -7.37 8.55
C ILE A 48 -14.41 -8.42 7.87
N THR A 49 -14.05 -9.69 8.03
CA THR A 49 -14.81 -10.84 7.52
C THR A 49 -15.46 -11.59 8.67
N ASN A 50 -16.31 -12.58 8.37
CA ASN A 50 -16.86 -13.51 9.37
C ASN A 50 -15.78 -14.36 10.07
N ARG A 51 -14.55 -14.39 9.56
CA ARG A 51 -13.38 -15.07 10.15
C ARG A 51 -12.43 -14.11 10.87
N GLY A 52 -12.75 -12.81 10.91
CA GLY A 52 -11.93 -11.78 11.56
C GLY A 52 -11.34 -10.76 10.59
N ALA A 53 -10.42 -9.95 11.09
CA ALA A 53 -9.77 -8.89 10.33
C ALA A 53 -8.69 -9.46 9.39
N CYS A 54 -8.78 -9.10 8.11
CA CYS A 54 -7.82 -9.47 7.08
C CYS A 54 -7.24 -8.21 6.42
N LYS A 55 -6.03 -8.33 5.88
CA LYS A 55 -5.44 -7.32 4.98
C LYS A 55 -5.63 -7.80 3.55
N LEU A 56 -6.18 -6.95 2.72
CA LEU A 56 -6.32 -7.13 1.28
C LEU A 56 -5.27 -6.26 0.59
N ASP A 57 -4.46 -6.86 -0.27
CA ASP A 57 -3.55 -6.14 -1.15
C ASP A 57 -4.35 -5.54 -2.31
N LEU A 58 -4.15 -4.24 -2.58
CA LEU A 58 -4.81 -3.53 -3.67
C LEU A 58 -3.93 -3.45 -4.93
N GLY A 59 -2.76 -4.09 -4.91
CA GLY A 59 -1.87 -4.25 -6.05
C GLY A 59 -0.66 -3.33 -6.01
N ASP A 60 0.43 -3.80 -6.62
CA ASP A 60 1.69 -3.06 -6.70
C ASP A 60 1.53 -1.80 -7.56
N CYS A 61 1.90 -0.65 -6.99
CA CYS A 61 1.84 0.64 -7.65
C CYS A 61 3.26 1.21 -7.86
N PRO A 62 3.58 1.78 -9.04
CA PRO A 62 4.88 2.37 -9.32
C PRO A 62 5.10 3.72 -8.61
N SER A 63 4.03 4.35 -8.11
CA SER A 63 4.07 5.66 -7.45
C SER A 63 3.15 5.74 -6.23
N LEU A 64 3.43 6.69 -5.34
CA LEU A 64 2.58 6.97 -4.18
C LEU A 64 1.19 7.47 -4.59
N ASP A 65 1.11 8.31 -5.64
CA ASP A 65 -0.17 8.85 -6.10
C ASP A 65 -1.07 7.74 -6.65
N GLU A 66 -0.51 6.79 -7.40
CA GLU A 66 -1.25 5.60 -7.85
C GLU A 66 -1.71 4.71 -6.70
N ALA A 67 -0.87 4.56 -5.66
CA ALA A 67 -1.27 3.82 -4.46
C ALA A 67 -2.42 4.51 -3.70
N ILE A 68 -2.44 5.85 -3.66
CA ILE A 68 -3.54 6.62 -3.07
C ILE A 68 -4.80 6.48 -3.92
N ASP A 69 -4.68 6.57 -5.25
CA ASP A 69 -5.78 6.37 -6.18
C ASP A 69 -6.38 4.96 -6.07
N ALA A 70 -5.56 3.93 -5.90
CA ALA A 70 -6.01 2.56 -5.67
C ALA A 70 -6.86 2.46 -4.39
N CYS A 71 -6.43 3.11 -3.29
CA CYS A 71 -7.22 3.19 -2.06
C CYS A 71 -8.58 3.85 -2.29
N TRP A 72 -8.61 4.96 -3.04
CA TRP A 72 -9.86 5.66 -3.37
C TRP A 72 -10.79 4.85 -4.28
N ARG A 73 -10.26 4.20 -5.31
CA ARG A 73 -11.04 3.33 -6.21
C ARG A 73 -11.68 2.18 -5.44
N HIS A 74 -10.92 1.53 -4.56
CA HIS A 74 -11.47 0.50 -3.68
C HIS A 74 -12.56 1.08 -2.78
N PHE A 75 -12.33 2.22 -2.13
CA PHE A 75 -13.34 2.87 -1.28
C PHE A 75 -14.64 3.19 -2.05
N ALA A 76 -14.54 3.75 -3.25
CA ALA A 76 -15.68 4.05 -4.10
C ALA A 76 -16.42 2.80 -4.62
N SER A 77 -15.76 1.64 -4.67
CA SER A 77 -16.41 0.38 -5.04
C SER A 77 -17.25 -0.25 -3.92
N LEU A 78 -17.10 0.23 -2.68
CA LEU A 78 -17.82 -0.27 -1.51
C LEU A 78 -19.16 0.44 -1.26
N SER A 79 -19.41 1.57 -1.95
CA SER A 79 -20.65 2.34 -1.91
C SER A 79 -21.64 1.87 -2.98
#